data_AF-A0A7C4MCM1-F1
#
_entry.id   AF-A0A7C4MCM1-F1
#
_cell.length_a   1.000
_cell.length_b   1.000
_cell.length_c   1.000
_cell.angle_alpha   90.00
_cell.angle_beta   90.00
_cell.angle_gamma   90.00
#
_symmetry.space_group_name_H-M   'P 1'
#
loop_
_entity.id
_entity.type
_entity.pdbx_description
1 polymer ?
#
loop_
_entity_poly.entity_id
_entity_poly.type
_entity_poly.pdbx_seq_one_letter_code
_entity_poly.pdbx_strand_id
1 'polypeptide(L)' 'MLKEKWLWIIILSLILITLGSLLIVYLILILPFPLNTIFFVGLIILWGIVSGYKEWLQKERSKEEKA' A
#
# COMPACT_ATOMS: atom_id res chain seq x y z
N MET A 1 -3.34 -13.89 -27.04
CA MET A 1 -3.37 -14.60 -25.74
C MET A 1 -2.70 -13.86 -24.58
N LEU A 2 -1.49 -13.27 -24.70
CA LEU A 2 -0.88 -12.55 -23.54
C LEU A 2 -1.75 -11.39 -23.01
N LYS A 3 -2.38 -10.60 -23.88
CA LYS A 3 -3.15 -9.41 -23.50
C LYS A 3 -4.32 -9.68 -22.55
N GLU A 4 -5.00 -10.83 -22.68
CA GLU A 4 -6.10 -11.20 -21.78
C GLU A 4 -5.62 -11.46 -20.35
N LYS A 5 -4.50 -12.19 -20.20
CA LYS A 5 -3.93 -12.45 -18.87
C LYS A 5 -3.51 -11.15 -18.16
N TRP A 6 -2.90 -10.22 -18.89
CA TRP A 6 -2.54 -8.91 -18.35
C TRP A 6 -3.75 -8.07 -17.96
N LEU A 7 -4.83 -8.10 -18.77
CA LEU A 7 -6.09 -7.43 -18.42
C LEU A 7 -6.69 -7.96 -17.11
N TRP A 8 -6.73 -9.28 -16.93
CA TRP A 8 -7.25 -9.87 -15.69
C TRP A 8 -6.42 -9.50 -14.46
N ILE A 9 -5.09 -9.45 -14.58
CA ILE A 9 -4.22 -9.00 -13.48
C ILE A 9 -4.50 -7.54 -13.12
N ILE A 10 -4.66 -6.67 -14.12
CA ILE A 10 -4.98 -5.26 -13.90
C ILE A 10 -6.35 -5.11 -13.23
N ILE A 11 -7.36 -5.83 -13.70
CA ILE A 11 -8.72 -5.83 -13.11
C ILE A 11 -8.65 -6.29 -11.66
N LEU A 12 -7.96 -7.39 -11.37
CA LEU A 12 -7.81 -7.91 -10.01
C LEU A 12 -7.07 -6.91 -9.12
N SER A 13 -6.04 -6.26 -9.63
CA SER A 13 -5.28 -5.24 -8.91
C SER A 13 -6.15 -4.02 -8.59
N LEU A 14 -6.96 -3.55 -9.55
CA LEU A 14 -7.93 -2.47 -9.35
C LEU A 14 -8.95 -2.82 -8.26
N ILE A 15 -9.53 -4.02 -8.32
CA ILE A 15 -10.48 -4.49 -7.30
C ILE A 15 -9.80 -4.54 -5.94
N LEU A 16 -8.57 -5.06 -5.85
CA LEU A 16 -7.83 -5.16 -4.61
C LEU A 16 -7.52 -3.79 -4.00
N ILE A 17 -7.15 -2.81 -4.82
CA ILE A 17 -6.90 -1.44 -4.37
C ILE A 17 -8.20 -0.81 -3.86
N THR A 18 -9.29 -0.90 -4.62
CA THR A 18 -10.59 -0.31 -4.23
C THR A 18 -11.14 -0.96 -2.98
N LEU A 19 -11.16 -2.29 -2.90
CA LEU A 19 -11.64 -3.02 -1.73
C LEU A 19 -10.72 -2.80 -0.52
N GLY A 20 -9.41 -2.76 -0.73
CA GLY A 20 -8.44 -2.47 0.32
C GLY A 20 -8.69 -1.12 0.96
N SER A 21 -8.88 -0.06 0.16
CA SER A 21 -9.22 1.27 0.67
C SER A 21 -10.55 1.29 1.41
N LEU A 22 -11.59 0.64 0.89
CA LEU A 22 -12.89 0.56 1.56
C LEU A 22 -12.81 -0.19 2.90
N LEU A 23 -12.08 -1.30 2.96
CA LEU A 23 -11.88 -2.08 4.17
C LEU A 23 -11.16 -1.27 5.25
N ILE A 24 -10.13 -0.51 4.87
CA ILE A 24 -9.39 0.35 5.81
C ILE A 24 -10.33 1.39 6.44
N VAL A 25 -11.14 2.08 5.62
CA VAL A 25 -12.09 3.09 6.12
C VAL A 25 -13.15 2.45 7.01
N TYR A 26 -13.70 1.31 6.59
CA TYR A 26 -14.70 0.58 7.37
C TYR A 26 -14.15 0.15 8.74
N LEU A 27 -12.91 -0.34 8.77
CA LEU A 27 -12.26 -0.78 10.01
C LEU A 27 -12.03 0.39 10.97
N ILE A 28 -11.66 1.57 10.47
CA ILE A 28 -11.51 2.77 11.29
C ILE A 28 -12.85 3.20 11.92
N LEU A 29 -13.95 3.09 11.15
CA LEU A 29 -15.28 3.49 11.61
C LEU A 29 -15.89 2.55 12.64
N ILE A 30 -15.63 1.24 12.55
CA ILE A 30 -16.18 0.24 13.48
C ILE A 30 -15.40 0.16 14.80
N LEU A 31 -14.12 0.58 14.80
CA LEU A 31 -13.31 0.55 16.00
C LEU A 31 -13.80 1.62 17.01
N PRO A 32 -14.07 1.23 18.27
CA PRO A 32 -14.43 2.20 19.30
C PRO A 32 -13.24 3.09 19.65
N PHE A 33 -13.52 4.31 20.08
CA PHE A 33 -12.50 5.19 20.66
C PHE A 33 -11.92 4.53 21.93
N PRO A 34 -10.58 4.54 22.15
CA PRO A 34 -9.51 5.22 21.40
C PRO A 34 -8.79 4.36 20.35
N LEU A 35 -9.23 3.13 20.12
CA LEU A 35 -8.53 2.17 19.25
C LEU A 35 -8.47 2.64 17.80
N ASN A 36 -9.52 3.33 17.32
CA ASN A 36 -9.57 3.91 15.98
C ASN A 36 -8.41 4.89 15.73
N THR A 37 -8.11 5.76 16.70
CA THR A 37 -7.01 6.73 16.63
C THR A 37 -5.66 6.03 16.58
N ILE A 38 -5.45 5.02 17.43
CA ILE A 38 -4.19 4.26 17.45
C ILE A 38 -3.98 3.55 16.11
N PHE A 39 -5.04 2.95 15.56
CA PHE A 39 -4.98 2.28 14.27
C PHE A 39 -4.67 3.25 13.12
N PHE A 40 -5.33 4.41 13.10
CA PHE A 40 -5.10 5.43 12.08
C PHE A 40 -3.68 6.01 12.14
N VAL A 41 -3.18 6.33 13.34
CA VAL A 41 -1.80 6.80 13.54
C VAL A 41 -0.80 5.72 13.16
N GLY A 42 -1.07 4.45 13.52
CA GLY A 42 -0.25 3.31 13.12
C GLY A 42 -0.14 3.17 11.60
N LEU A 43 -1.25 3.35 10.86
CA LEU A 43 -1.25 3.35 9.40
C LEU A 43 -0.37 4.46 8.82
N ILE A 44 -0.43 5.67 9.37
CA ILE A 44 0.41 6.80 8.94
C ILE A 44 1.89 6.50 9.16
N ILE A 45 2.24 5.98 10.34
CA ILE A 45 3.64 5.63 10.68
C ILE A 45 4.14 4.52 9.75
N LEU A 46 3.34 3.46 9.57
CA LEU A 46 3.70 2.35 8.70
C LEU A 46 3.91 2.83 7.25
N TRP A 47 3.04 3.72 6.76
CA TRP A 47 3.19 4.31 5.44
C TRP A 47 4.49 5.10 5.29
N GLY A 48 4.84 5.91 6.30
CA GLY A 48 6.10 6.67 6.33
C GLY A 48 7.34 5.79 6.33
N ILE A 49 7.30 4.66 7.05
CA ILE A 49 8.40 3.68 7.06
C ILE A 49 8.53 3.02 5.68
N VAL A 50 7.41 2.59 5.09
CA VAL A 50 7.39 1.96 3.76
C VAL A 50 7.90 2.91 2.69
N SER A 51 7.50 4.18 2.71
CA SER A 51 8.01 5.18 1.75
C SER A 51 9.50 5.43 1.91
N GLY A 52 9.98 5.60 3.14
CA GLY A 52 11.41 5.82 3.42
C GLY A 52 12.27 4.62 2.99
N TYR A 53 11.81 3.40 3.26
CA TYR A 53 12.50 2.18 2.83
C TYR A 53 12.54 2.05 1.31
N LYS A 54 11.43 2.35 0.63
CA LYS A 54 11.37 2.36 -0.84
C LYS A 54 12.37 3.37 -1.44
N GLU A 55 12.46 4.57 -0.89
CA GLU A 55 13.44 5.57 -1.34
C GLU A 55 14.88 5.12 -1.12
N TRP A 56 15.17 4.49 0.02
CA TRP A 56 16.48 3.92 0.29
C TRP A 56 16.86 2.82 -0.72
N LEU A 57 15.96 1.86 -0.97
CA LEU A 57 16.16 0.81 -1.97
C LEU A 57 16.39 1.36 -3.38
N GLN A 58 15.63 2.38 -3.77
CA GLN A 58 15.78 3.00 -5.09
C GLN A 58 17.13 3.70 -5.24
N LYS A 59 17.61 4.37 -4.18
CA LYS A 59 18.95 4.98 -4.16
C LYS A 59 20.05 3.93 -4.26
N GLU A 60 19.91 2.79 -3.59
CA GLU A 60 20.92 1.73 -3.63
C GLU A 60 20.98 1.05 -4.99
N ARG A 61 19.83 0.72 -5.58
CA ARG A 61 19.73 0.19 -6.95
C ARG A 61 20.34 1.14 -7.99
N SER A 62 20.13 2.44 -7.84
CA SER A 62 20.71 3.45 -8.73
C SER A 62 22.23 3.60 -8.59
N LYS A 63 22.83 3.18 -7.47
CA LYS A 63 24.30 3.17 -7.32
C LYS A 63 24.90 1.93 -7.98
N GLU A 64 24.24 0.78 -7.85
CA GLU A 64 24.67 -0.47 -8.50
C GLU A 64 24.57 -0.40 -10.04
N GLU A 65 23.54 0.26 -10.60
CA GLU A 65 23.43 0.47 -12.06
C GLU A 65 24.46 1.46 -12.63
N LYS A 66 25.14 2.23 -11.77
CA LYS A 66 26.12 3.25 -12.18
C LYS A 66 27.58 2.87 -11.89
N ALA A 67 27.82 1.70 -11.30
CA ALA A 67 29.14 1.13 -11.04
C ALA A 67 29.53 0.13 -12.13
#